data_AF-A0A517Z6K1-F1
#
_entry.id   AF-A0A517Z6K1-F1
#
_cell.length_a   1.000
_cell.length_b   1.000
_cell.length_c   1.000
_cell.angle_alpha   90.00
_cell.angle_beta   90.00
_cell.angle_gamma   90.00
#
_symmetry.space_group_name_H-M   'P 1'
#
loop_
_entity.id
_entity.type
_entity.pdbx_description
1 polymer ?
#
loop_
_entity_poly.entity_id
_entity_poly.type
_entity_poly.pdbx_seq_one_letter_code
_entity_poly.pdbx_strand_id
1 'polypeptide(L)'
;MKRWLLLVSALVALNVLMIAHLGSATNEPAAWRHRTINQDTRSPVLPQEQRIREYIKRVDQEDLEALVDGLNSHEDLVARVWSRSNDLAPEMAFQACLANRRLAKLFALMQQMPPAEAEGLAIRLFEAKFAKHVEDLARIESLHRSGKTSPVRIPAFENAVALAASVFLSARFCDTEEFLRQVDVWDEFGRDLIERIESDETHLAMMRGDAEMWGGPQDLYLVNLYMSVLRERFGITPKQLAADRIIPGTLQWKTRELVSFDSAVGPYDFPHQSGGRTIATEDVLMHFDVVDFWGFRPKEFKRDVVSNLRGAIDGCLHEESAK
;
A
#
# COMPACT_ATOMS: atom_id res chain seq x y z
N MET A 1 -41.40 -18.92 26.17
CA MET A 1 -41.07 -17.50 25.84
C MET A 1 -40.03 -16.82 26.72
N LYS A 2 -39.74 -17.25 27.97
CA LYS A 2 -38.83 -16.51 28.87
C LYS A 2 -37.30 -16.73 28.67
N ARG A 3 -36.87 -17.81 28.00
CA ARG A 3 -35.43 -18.12 27.82
C ARG A 3 -34.75 -17.33 26.69
N TRP A 4 -35.49 -17.00 25.64
CA TRP A 4 -34.99 -16.20 24.51
C TRP A 4 -34.78 -14.73 24.88
N LEU A 5 -35.67 -14.17 25.71
CA LEU A 5 -35.52 -12.82 26.26
C LEU A 5 -34.26 -12.69 27.14
N LEU A 6 -33.93 -13.70 27.95
CA LEU A 6 -32.70 -13.69 28.76
C LEU A 6 -31.43 -13.74 27.90
N LEU A 7 -31.46 -14.50 26.79
CA LEU A 7 -30.34 -14.61 25.86
C LEU A 7 -30.11 -13.29 25.09
N VAL A 8 -31.18 -12.65 24.62
CA VAL A 8 -31.11 -11.36 23.94
C VAL A 8 -30.66 -10.27 24.91
N SER A 9 -31.20 -10.23 26.14
CA SER A 9 -30.76 -9.26 27.15
C SER A 9 -29.31 -9.47 27.57
N ALA A 10 -28.82 -10.71 27.66
CA ALA A 10 -27.42 -10.99 27.95
C ALA A 10 -26.50 -10.55 26.79
N LEU A 11 -26.92 -10.75 25.54
CA LEU A 11 -26.18 -10.29 24.35
C LEU A 11 -26.15 -8.77 24.23
N VAL A 12 -27.25 -8.09 24.53
CA VAL A 12 -27.31 -6.62 24.57
C VAL A 12 -26.45 -6.08 25.70
N ALA A 13 -26.52 -6.68 26.90
CA ALA A 13 -25.68 -6.28 28.02
C ALA A 13 -24.18 -6.48 27.73
N LEU A 14 -23.81 -7.59 27.08
CA LEU A 14 -22.42 -7.87 26.67
C LEU A 14 -21.92 -6.88 25.62
N ASN A 15 -22.78 -6.51 24.65
CA ASN A 15 -22.43 -5.49 23.65
C ASN A 15 -22.32 -4.09 24.27
N VAL A 16 -23.20 -3.72 25.20
CA VAL A 16 -23.10 -2.44 25.92
C VAL A 16 -21.86 -2.40 26.81
N LEU A 17 -21.51 -3.51 27.48
CA LEU A 17 -20.26 -3.62 28.25
C LEU A 17 -19.02 -3.55 27.35
N MET A 18 -19.01 -4.20 26.20
CA MET A 18 -17.93 -4.12 25.21
C MET A 18 -17.79 -2.69 24.65
N ILE A 19 -18.89 -2.02 24.32
CA ILE A 19 -18.89 -0.63 23.84
C ILE A 19 -18.47 0.33 24.96
N ALA A 20 -18.83 0.07 26.22
CA ALA A 20 -18.35 0.87 27.35
C ALA A 20 -16.87 0.62 27.66
N HIS A 21 -16.37 -0.61 27.52
CA HIS A 21 -14.96 -0.93 27.75
C HIS A 21 -14.05 -0.45 26.61
N LEU A 22 -14.51 -0.56 25.35
CA LEU A 22 -13.76 -0.12 24.18
C LEU A 22 -13.98 1.36 23.84
N GLY A 23 -15.15 1.92 24.19
CA GLY A 23 -15.51 3.33 23.98
C GLY A 23 -15.13 4.27 25.13
N SER A 24 -14.73 3.74 26.30
CA SER A 24 -14.13 4.53 27.40
C SER A 24 -12.63 4.80 27.18
N ALA A 25 -12.04 4.29 26.09
CA ALA A 25 -10.63 4.54 25.75
C ALA A 25 -10.37 5.83 24.95
N THR A 26 -11.36 6.73 24.85
CA THR A 26 -11.15 8.06 24.24
C THR A 26 -11.94 9.12 25.01
N ASN A 27 -11.30 9.72 26.02
CA ASN A 27 -11.35 11.16 26.34
C ASN A 27 -10.78 11.42 27.75
N GLU A 28 -9.49 11.18 27.96
CA GLU A 28 -8.68 12.04 28.82
C GLU A 28 -7.26 12.10 28.23
N PRO A 29 -6.63 13.28 28.16
CA PRO A 29 -5.21 13.39 27.82
C PRO A 29 -4.46 12.76 28.99
N ALA A 30 -4.12 11.48 28.87
CA ALA A 30 -3.16 10.86 29.75
C ALA A 30 -1.90 11.68 29.62
N ALA A 31 -1.63 12.49 30.65
CA ALA A 31 -0.38 13.16 30.87
C ALA A 31 0.70 12.08 30.88
N TRP A 32 1.28 11.85 29.69
CA TRP A 32 2.53 11.15 29.56
C TRP A 32 3.50 11.97 30.39
N ARG A 33 3.76 11.48 31.60
CA ARG A 33 4.88 11.94 32.41
C ARG A 33 6.05 11.99 31.45
N HIS A 34 6.57 13.20 31.22
CA HIS A 34 7.91 13.37 30.72
C HIS A 34 8.82 12.55 31.63
N ARG A 35 9.11 11.30 31.25
CA ARG A 35 10.46 10.81 31.40
C ARG A 35 11.24 11.70 30.44
N THR A 36 11.77 12.78 30.99
CA THR A 36 13.07 13.27 30.56
C THR A 36 13.97 12.05 30.57
N ILE A 37 14.11 11.43 29.41
CA ILE A 37 15.18 10.49 29.15
C ILE A 37 16.41 11.36 29.28
N ASN A 38 17.03 11.33 30.46
CA ASN A 38 18.38 11.82 30.64
C ASN A 38 19.21 11.17 29.53
N GLN A 39 19.75 12.00 28.65
CA GLN A 39 20.61 11.66 27.51
C GLN A 39 21.97 11.07 27.92
N ASP A 40 22.04 10.39 29.06
CA ASP A 40 23.27 9.81 29.58
C ASP A 40 23.04 8.38 30.05
N THR A 41 22.90 7.48 29.08
CA THR A 41 23.36 6.09 29.23
C THR A 41 23.43 5.47 27.83
N ARG A 42 24.64 5.05 27.43
CA ARG A 42 24.89 4.24 26.23
C ARG A 42 24.17 2.89 26.37
N SER A 43 22.87 2.86 26.09
CA SER A 43 22.18 1.62 25.80
C SER A 43 22.72 1.09 24.47
N PRO A 44 23.07 -0.21 24.38
CA PRO A 44 23.50 -0.78 23.11
C PRO A 44 22.38 -0.64 22.09
N VAL A 45 22.70 -0.11 20.90
CA VAL A 45 21.77 -0.04 19.76
C VAL A 45 21.25 -1.45 19.51
N LEU A 46 19.93 -1.63 19.47
CA LEU A 46 19.35 -2.93 19.20
C LEU A 46 19.81 -3.39 17.80
N PRO A 47 20.18 -4.68 17.59
CA PRO A 47 20.71 -5.16 16.30
C PRO A 47 19.84 -4.80 15.08
N GLN A 48 18.52 -4.69 15.26
CA GLN A 48 17.59 -4.27 14.20
C GLN A 48 17.68 -2.78 13.86
N GLU A 49 17.83 -1.91 14.85
CA GLU A 49 17.99 -0.47 14.64
C GLU A 49 19.29 -0.17 13.89
N GLN A 50 20.37 -0.88 14.20
CA GLN A 50 21.63 -0.77 13.47
C GLN A 50 21.45 -1.18 11.99
N ARG A 51 20.73 -2.28 11.72
CA ARG A 51 20.46 -2.74 10.34
C ARG A 51 19.65 -1.73 9.54
N ILE A 52 18.66 -1.10 10.15
CA ILE A 52 17.88 -0.03 9.52
C ILE A 52 18.78 1.17 9.20
N ARG A 53 19.66 1.59 10.13
CA ARG A 53 20.61 2.69 9.87
C ARG A 53 21.59 2.37 8.75
N GLU A 54 22.12 1.16 8.71
CA GLU A 54 22.99 0.70 7.63
C GLU A 54 22.29 0.63 6.27
N TYR A 55 20.98 0.32 6.27
CA TYR A 55 20.16 0.37 5.06
C TYR A 55 19.94 1.81 4.61
N ILE A 56 19.52 2.71 5.50
CA ILE A 56 19.33 4.14 5.19
C ILE A 56 20.61 4.73 4.60
N LYS A 57 21.77 4.46 5.21
CA LYS A 57 23.07 4.91 4.70
C LYS A 57 23.38 4.38 3.29
N ARG A 58 22.97 3.15 2.98
CA ARG A 58 23.15 2.57 1.64
C ARG A 58 22.24 3.22 0.62
N VAL A 59 20.94 3.32 0.93
CA VAL A 59 19.96 3.99 0.07
C VAL A 59 20.34 5.44 -0.17
N ASP A 60 20.89 6.14 0.82
CA ASP A 60 21.40 7.51 0.67
C ASP A 60 22.50 7.62 -0.40
N GLN A 61 23.34 6.60 -0.55
CA GLN A 61 24.43 6.54 -1.53
C GLN A 61 23.98 6.06 -2.92
N GLU A 62 22.77 5.51 -3.06
CA GLU A 62 22.23 5.06 -4.34
C GLU A 62 21.87 6.26 -5.23
N ASP A 63 22.31 6.20 -6.49
CA ASP A 63 21.88 7.12 -7.53
C ASP A 63 20.50 6.73 -8.09
N LEU A 64 19.97 7.54 -9.00
CA LEU A 64 18.62 7.34 -9.55
C LEU A 64 18.44 5.97 -10.22
N GLU A 65 19.46 5.51 -10.96
CA GLU A 65 19.43 4.24 -11.66
C GLU A 65 19.39 3.07 -10.66
N ALA A 66 20.26 3.11 -9.63
CA ALA A 66 20.26 2.11 -8.57
C ALA A 66 18.94 2.07 -7.78
N LEU A 67 18.31 3.23 -7.54
CA LEU A 67 17.00 3.30 -6.89
C LEU A 67 15.92 2.64 -7.76
N VAL A 68 15.91 2.89 -9.07
CA VAL A 68 14.96 2.32 -10.03
C VAL A 68 15.11 0.80 -10.14
N ASP A 69 16.34 0.32 -10.30
CA ASP A 69 16.63 -1.11 -10.41
C ASP A 69 16.29 -1.83 -9.11
N GLY A 70 16.61 -1.21 -7.98
CA GLY A 70 16.40 -1.74 -6.65
C GLY A 70 14.92 -1.90 -6.23
N LEU A 71 13.95 -1.40 -7.00
CA LEU A 71 12.52 -1.61 -6.69
C LEU A 71 12.06 -3.07 -6.83
N ASN A 72 12.73 -3.88 -7.67
CA ASN A 72 12.36 -5.31 -7.89
C ASN A 72 13.26 -6.30 -7.13
N SER A 73 14.05 -5.83 -6.16
CA SER A 73 15.09 -6.64 -5.52
C SER A 73 15.01 -6.56 -3.99
N HIS A 74 13.82 -6.88 -3.45
CA HIS A 74 13.63 -6.89 -2.00
C HIS A 74 14.27 -8.16 -1.37
N GLU A 75 14.39 -9.25 -2.11
CA GLU A 75 14.98 -10.52 -1.67
C GLU A 75 16.50 -10.41 -1.43
N ASP A 76 17.20 -9.66 -2.28
CA ASP A 76 18.64 -9.40 -2.16
C ASP A 76 18.95 -8.55 -0.90
N LEU A 77 17.98 -7.77 -0.44
CA LEU A 77 18.05 -6.99 0.80
C LEU A 77 17.81 -7.85 2.04
N VAL A 78 16.88 -8.80 2.03
CA VAL A 78 16.62 -9.69 3.18
C VAL A 78 17.74 -10.71 3.37
N ALA A 79 18.29 -11.26 2.29
CA ALA A 79 19.46 -12.15 2.35
C ALA A 79 20.68 -11.46 2.99
N ARG A 80 20.81 -10.14 2.84
CA ARG A 80 21.93 -9.35 3.39
C ARG A 80 21.66 -8.75 4.77
N VAL A 81 20.40 -8.75 5.23
CA VAL A 81 20.00 -8.22 6.55
C VAL A 81 19.80 -9.33 7.60
N TRP A 82 19.97 -10.61 7.23
CA TRP A 82 20.02 -11.78 8.14
C TRP A 82 18.79 -11.93 9.07
N SER A 83 17.65 -11.36 8.68
CA SER A 83 16.39 -11.49 9.43
C SER A 83 15.54 -12.61 8.82
N ARG A 84 15.99 -13.86 8.93
CA ARG A 84 15.10 -15.01 8.68
C ARG A 84 14.24 -15.21 9.92
N SER A 85 13.01 -14.71 9.88
CA SER A 85 11.97 -15.14 10.81
C SER A 85 11.40 -16.47 10.31
N ASN A 86 10.98 -17.35 11.20
CA ASN A 86 10.15 -18.49 10.79
C ASN A 86 8.70 -18.05 10.50
N ASP A 87 8.34 -16.81 10.86
CA ASP A 87 7.03 -16.20 10.58
C ASP A 87 7.11 -15.32 9.33
N LEU A 88 6.30 -15.65 8.32
CA LEU A 88 6.24 -14.97 7.02
C LEU A 88 5.78 -13.50 7.12
N ALA A 89 4.83 -13.21 8.03
CA ALA A 89 4.22 -11.88 8.10
C ALA A 89 5.19 -10.76 8.57
N PRO A 90 5.99 -10.93 9.64
CA PRO A 90 7.03 -9.98 10.01
C PRO A 90 8.18 -9.85 8.98
N GLU A 91 8.37 -10.79 8.08
CA GLU A 91 9.39 -10.67 7.03
C GLU A 91 8.88 -9.83 5.86
N MET A 92 7.69 -10.14 5.36
CA MET A 92 7.05 -9.40 4.26
C MET A 92 6.83 -7.93 4.59
N ALA A 93 6.40 -7.64 5.83
CA ALA A 93 6.12 -6.28 6.22
C ALA A 93 7.42 -5.47 6.45
N PHE A 94 8.58 -6.13 6.63
CA PHE A 94 9.89 -5.48 6.77
C PHE A 94 10.42 -5.16 5.38
N GLN A 95 10.27 -6.09 4.43
CA GLN A 95 10.53 -5.86 3.01
C GLN A 95 9.73 -4.66 2.49
N ALA A 96 8.43 -4.60 2.80
CA ALA A 96 7.58 -3.47 2.44
C ALA A 96 8.08 -2.14 3.02
N CYS A 97 8.56 -2.12 4.27
CA CYS A 97 9.14 -0.91 4.88
C CYS A 97 10.40 -0.43 4.14
N LEU A 98 11.29 -1.34 3.77
CA LEU A 98 12.49 -1.00 2.99
C LEU A 98 12.12 -0.48 1.59
N ALA A 99 11.20 -1.18 0.91
CA ALA A 99 10.65 -0.77 -0.39
C ALA A 99 10.09 0.66 -0.34
N ASN A 100 9.29 0.97 0.68
CA ASN A 100 8.68 2.29 0.85
C ASN A 100 9.71 3.39 1.11
N ARG A 101 10.78 3.12 1.86
CA ARG A 101 11.88 4.10 2.04
C ARG A 101 12.57 4.42 0.72
N ARG A 102 12.87 3.39 -0.09
CA ARG A 102 13.45 3.59 -1.42
C ARG A 102 12.51 4.38 -2.32
N LEU A 103 11.22 4.04 -2.32
CA LEU A 103 10.18 4.79 -3.02
C LEU A 103 10.12 6.25 -2.55
N ALA A 104 10.22 6.53 -1.25
CA ALA A 104 10.23 7.89 -0.71
C ALA A 104 11.44 8.70 -1.21
N LYS A 105 12.64 8.10 -1.28
CA LYS A 105 13.82 8.78 -1.86
C LYS A 105 13.61 9.05 -3.35
N LEU A 106 13.13 8.06 -4.12
CA LEU A 106 12.84 8.22 -5.54
C LEU A 106 11.80 9.31 -5.78
N PHE A 107 10.72 9.33 -4.99
CA PHE A 107 9.69 10.35 -5.03
C PHE A 107 10.26 11.75 -4.78
N ALA A 108 11.07 11.92 -3.74
CA ALA A 108 11.70 13.20 -3.41
C ALA A 108 12.67 13.68 -4.51
N LEU A 109 13.37 12.77 -5.19
CA LEU A 109 14.19 13.10 -6.36
C LEU A 109 13.33 13.52 -7.55
N MET A 110 12.24 12.80 -7.84
CA MET A 110 11.32 13.12 -8.93
C MET A 110 10.59 14.46 -8.71
N GLN A 111 10.30 14.84 -7.46
CA GLN A 111 9.75 16.16 -7.14
C GLN A 111 10.70 17.32 -7.52
N GLN A 112 12.00 17.06 -7.62
CA GLN A 112 13.02 18.05 -7.98
C GLN A 112 13.32 18.06 -9.48
N MET A 113 12.80 17.08 -10.24
CA MET A 113 12.99 16.99 -11.69
C MET A 113 12.08 17.96 -12.44
N PRO A 114 12.44 18.37 -13.66
CA PRO A 114 11.50 19.01 -14.58
C PRO A 114 10.25 18.11 -14.80
N PRO A 115 9.03 18.67 -14.87
CA PRO A 115 7.80 17.88 -14.95
C PRO A 115 7.80 16.82 -16.07
N ALA A 116 8.23 17.19 -17.27
CA ALA A 116 8.31 16.27 -18.41
C ALA A 116 9.32 15.12 -18.20
N GLU A 117 10.40 15.37 -17.45
CA GLU A 117 11.38 14.33 -17.13
C GLU A 117 10.84 13.36 -16.07
N ALA A 118 10.15 13.88 -15.05
CA ALA A 118 9.50 13.07 -14.02
C ALA A 118 8.38 12.19 -14.62
N GLU A 119 7.54 12.77 -15.48
CA GLU A 119 6.51 12.05 -16.23
C GLU A 119 7.12 10.94 -17.09
N GLY A 120 8.12 11.29 -17.93
CA GLY A 120 8.78 10.31 -18.78
C GLY A 120 9.45 9.18 -17.98
N LEU A 121 9.98 9.47 -16.80
CA LEU A 121 10.53 8.46 -15.90
C LEU A 121 9.43 7.56 -15.30
N ALA A 122 8.31 8.13 -14.85
CA ALA A 122 7.19 7.37 -14.29
C ALA A 122 6.60 6.39 -15.32
N ILE A 123 6.41 6.82 -16.57
CA ILE A 123 5.92 5.98 -17.67
C ILE A 123 6.88 4.81 -17.93
N ARG A 124 8.17 5.10 -18.15
CA ARG A 124 9.18 4.05 -18.37
C ARG A 124 9.28 3.08 -17.20
N LEU A 125 9.13 3.60 -15.98
CA LEU A 125 9.16 2.78 -14.78
C LEU A 125 7.98 1.80 -14.78
N PHE A 126 6.76 2.29 -15.02
CA PHE A 126 5.59 1.43 -15.14
C PHE A 126 5.78 0.35 -16.21
N GLU A 127 6.20 0.72 -17.42
CA GLU A 127 6.42 -0.21 -18.53
C GLU A 127 7.40 -1.33 -18.14
N ALA A 128 8.55 -0.95 -17.54
CA ALA A 128 9.56 -1.90 -17.11
C ALA A 128 9.07 -2.82 -15.97
N LYS A 129 8.36 -2.27 -14.97
CA LYS A 129 7.85 -3.05 -13.83
C LYS A 129 6.69 -3.96 -14.24
N PHE A 130 5.82 -3.48 -15.12
CA PHE A 130 4.71 -4.26 -15.66
C PHE A 130 5.22 -5.42 -16.53
N ALA A 131 6.17 -5.18 -17.43
CA ALA A 131 6.77 -6.23 -18.25
C ALA A 131 7.37 -7.36 -17.40
N LYS A 132 8.11 -7.01 -16.33
CA LYS A 132 8.66 -7.98 -15.39
C LYS A 132 7.57 -8.74 -14.63
N HIS A 133 6.51 -8.05 -14.21
CA HIS A 133 5.38 -8.67 -13.52
C HIS A 133 4.68 -9.71 -14.40
N VAL A 134 4.46 -9.40 -15.67
CA VAL A 134 3.90 -10.33 -16.67
C VAL A 134 4.82 -11.53 -16.89
N GLU A 135 6.14 -11.30 -17.07
CA GLU A 135 7.13 -12.36 -17.24
C GLU A 135 7.12 -13.34 -16.04
N ASP A 136 7.11 -12.80 -14.82
CA ASP A 136 7.19 -13.61 -13.61
C ASP A 136 5.91 -14.42 -13.37
N LEU A 137 4.73 -13.87 -13.66
CA LEU A 137 3.48 -14.63 -13.57
C LEU A 137 3.37 -15.69 -14.68
N ALA A 138 3.83 -15.40 -15.90
CA ALA A 138 3.88 -16.39 -16.97
C ALA A 138 4.85 -17.54 -16.62
N ARG A 139 5.98 -17.24 -15.97
CA ARG A 139 6.92 -18.25 -15.46
C ARG A 139 6.27 -19.12 -14.39
N ILE A 140 5.54 -18.53 -13.45
CA ILE A 140 4.78 -19.27 -12.42
C ILE A 140 3.73 -20.17 -13.09
N GLU A 141 2.97 -19.65 -14.04
CA GLU A 141 1.99 -20.41 -14.80
C GLU A 141 2.63 -21.64 -15.49
N SER A 142 3.77 -21.44 -16.17
CA SER A 142 4.50 -22.52 -16.83
C SER A 142 4.98 -23.61 -15.85
N LEU A 143 5.40 -23.22 -14.64
CA LEU A 143 5.83 -24.17 -13.61
C LEU A 143 4.66 -25.02 -13.13
N HIS A 144 3.51 -24.40 -12.88
CA HIS A 144 2.28 -25.10 -12.52
C HIS A 144 1.84 -26.09 -13.61
N ARG A 145 1.80 -25.66 -14.88
CA ARG A 145 1.48 -26.53 -16.03
C ARG A 145 2.43 -27.72 -16.16
N SER A 146 3.72 -27.53 -15.85
CA SER A 146 4.73 -28.60 -15.96
C SER A 146 4.74 -29.59 -14.79
N GLY A 147 3.92 -29.38 -13.75
CA GLY A 147 3.95 -30.17 -12.52
C GLY A 147 5.22 -29.96 -11.68
N LYS A 148 6.08 -28.99 -12.06
CA LYS A 148 7.29 -28.61 -11.32
C LYS A 148 6.96 -27.48 -10.36
N THR A 149 6.17 -27.79 -9.34
CA THR A 149 5.88 -26.87 -8.23
C THR A 149 7.07 -26.84 -7.27
N SER A 150 8.24 -26.41 -7.77
CA SER A 150 9.26 -25.90 -6.85
C SER A 150 8.60 -24.80 -6.04
N PRO A 151 8.82 -24.70 -4.72
CA PRO A 151 8.41 -23.54 -3.96
C PRO A 151 9.24 -22.36 -4.47
N VAL A 152 8.82 -21.75 -5.57
CA VAL A 152 9.34 -20.46 -6.01
C VAL A 152 8.85 -19.49 -4.95
N ARG A 153 9.66 -19.38 -3.90
CA ARG A 153 9.49 -18.33 -2.91
C ARG A 153 9.70 -17.01 -3.66
N ILE A 154 8.61 -16.28 -3.82
CA ILE A 154 8.49 -14.83 -3.69
C ILE A 154 9.22 -13.92 -4.73
N PRO A 155 8.97 -14.05 -6.05
CA PRO A 155 9.12 -12.90 -6.98
C PRO A 155 7.81 -12.13 -7.18
N ALA A 156 6.64 -12.80 -7.11
CA ALA A 156 5.35 -12.20 -7.47
C ALA A 156 4.98 -11.02 -6.56
N PHE A 157 5.15 -11.17 -5.24
CA PHE A 157 4.92 -10.12 -4.27
C PHE A 157 5.83 -8.91 -4.50
N GLU A 158 7.14 -9.14 -4.66
CA GLU A 158 8.12 -8.06 -4.80
C GLU A 158 7.87 -7.22 -6.05
N ASN A 159 7.60 -7.89 -7.18
CA ASN A 159 7.29 -7.20 -8.42
C ASN A 159 5.91 -6.53 -8.38
N ALA A 160 4.92 -7.12 -7.70
CA ALA A 160 3.62 -6.47 -7.51
C ALA A 160 3.74 -5.20 -6.66
N VAL A 161 4.59 -5.22 -5.62
CA VAL A 161 4.92 -4.03 -4.81
C VAL A 161 5.66 -2.98 -5.66
N ALA A 162 6.61 -3.39 -6.49
CA ALA A 162 7.33 -2.48 -7.39
C ALA A 162 6.43 -1.87 -8.46
N LEU A 163 5.51 -2.67 -9.02
CA LEU A 163 4.50 -2.23 -9.97
C LEU A 163 3.54 -1.24 -9.28
N ALA A 164 3.07 -1.53 -8.08
CA ALA A 164 2.30 -0.58 -7.27
C ALA A 164 3.09 0.71 -6.97
N ALA A 165 4.40 0.62 -6.69
CA ALA A 165 5.23 1.81 -6.52
C ALA A 165 5.26 2.65 -7.82
N SER A 166 5.38 2.01 -8.99
CA SER A 166 5.38 2.70 -10.28
C SER A 166 4.03 3.37 -10.59
N VAL A 167 2.90 2.71 -10.32
CA VAL A 167 1.55 3.27 -10.52
C VAL A 167 1.28 4.44 -9.57
N PHE A 168 1.78 4.38 -8.34
CA PHE A 168 1.74 5.52 -7.42
C PHE A 168 2.53 6.72 -7.96
N LEU A 169 3.71 6.50 -8.54
CA LEU A 169 4.49 7.57 -9.17
C LEU A 169 3.78 8.12 -10.40
N SER A 170 3.12 7.29 -11.20
CA SER A 170 2.30 7.76 -12.32
C SER A 170 1.11 8.61 -11.87
N ALA A 171 0.42 8.21 -10.80
CA ALA A 171 -0.65 9.01 -10.18
C ALA A 171 -0.15 10.38 -9.69
N ARG A 172 1.15 10.54 -9.49
CA ARG A 172 1.79 11.77 -9.00
C ARG A 172 2.38 12.64 -10.10
N PHE A 173 2.99 12.04 -11.11
CA PHE A 173 3.84 12.76 -12.06
C PHE A 173 3.33 12.70 -13.51
N CYS A 174 2.43 11.78 -13.86
CA CYS A 174 1.81 11.75 -15.20
C CYS A 174 0.50 12.53 -15.23
N ASP A 175 -0.02 12.83 -16.41
CA ASP A 175 -1.42 13.25 -16.54
C ASP A 175 -2.41 12.16 -16.09
N THR A 176 -3.69 12.52 -15.95
CA THR A 176 -4.68 11.63 -15.32
C THR A 176 -5.03 10.49 -16.27
N GLU A 177 -5.08 10.77 -17.57
CA GLU A 177 -5.44 9.77 -18.58
C GLU A 177 -4.37 8.67 -18.66
N GLU A 178 -3.09 9.02 -18.64
CA GLU A 178 -1.97 8.09 -18.64
C GLU A 178 -1.93 7.25 -17.35
N PHE A 179 -2.14 7.87 -16.18
CA PHE A 179 -2.27 7.12 -14.93
C PHE A 179 -3.41 6.09 -15.02
N LEU A 180 -4.59 6.49 -15.47
CA LEU A 180 -5.75 5.61 -15.58
C LEU A 180 -5.52 4.50 -16.61
N ARG A 181 -4.90 4.82 -17.76
CA ARG A 181 -4.51 3.82 -18.77
C ARG A 181 -3.62 2.73 -18.18
N GLN A 182 -2.64 3.10 -17.35
CA GLN A 182 -1.74 2.15 -16.70
C GLN A 182 -2.46 1.26 -15.68
N VAL A 183 -3.40 1.83 -14.92
CA VAL A 183 -4.28 1.05 -14.02
C VAL A 183 -5.14 0.06 -14.82
N ASP A 184 -5.75 0.52 -15.91
CA ASP A 184 -6.63 -0.28 -16.75
C ASP A 184 -5.87 -1.47 -17.38
N VAL A 185 -4.65 -1.23 -17.86
CA VAL A 185 -3.76 -2.29 -18.40
C VAL A 185 -3.42 -3.34 -17.34
N TRP A 186 -3.12 -2.93 -16.11
CA TRP A 186 -2.81 -3.88 -15.03
C TRP A 186 -4.05 -4.68 -14.60
N ASP A 187 -5.20 -4.02 -14.48
CA ASP A 187 -6.46 -4.65 -14.12
C ASP A 187 -6.96 -5.64 -15.20
N GLU A 188 -6.82 -5.28 -16.48
CA GLU A 188 -7.10 -6.18 -17.60
C GLU A 188 -6.23 -7.43 -17.55
N PHE A 189 -4.92 -7.27 -17.37
CA PHE A 189 -4.02 -8.42 -17.23
C PHE A 189 -4.41 -9.34 -16.05
N GLY A 190 -4.79 -8.77 -14.90
CA GLY A 190 -5.25 -9.51 -13.74
C GLY A 190 -6.53 -10.32 -14.02
N ARG A 191 -7.51 -9.71 -14.70
CA ARG A 191 -8.74 -10.41 -15.12
C ARG A 191 -8.44 -11.54 -16.09
N ASP A 192 -7.66 -11.27 -17.13
CA ASP A 192 -7.31 -12.28 -18.14
C ASP A 192 -6.59 -13.47 -17.51
N LEU A 193 -5.74 -13.22 -16.50
CA LEU A 193 -5.07 -14.28 -15.75
C LEU A 193 -6.07 -15.15 -14.99
N ILE A 194 -7.03 -14.55 -14.30
CA ILE A 194 -8.09 -15.29 -13.59
C ILE A 194 -8.94 -16.11 -14.57
N GLU A 195 -9.33 -15.54 -15.71
CA GLU A 195 -10.07 -16.25 -16.75
C GLU A 195 -9.29 -17.44 -17.31
N ARG A 196 -7.98 -17.28 -17.55
CA ARG A 196 -7.10 -18.40 -17.96
C ARG A 196 -7.06 -19.50 -16.92
N ILE A 197 -6.95 -19.15 -15.63
CA ILE A 197 -6.94 -20.13 -14.52
C ILE A 197 -8.28 -20.87 -14.46
N GLU A 198 -9.40 -20.17 -14.63
CA GLU A 198 -10.75 -20.76 -14.69
C GLU A 198 -10.94 -21.71 -15.88
N SER A 199 -10.29 -21.41 -17.01
CA SER A 199 -10.34 -22.27 -18.20
C SER A 199 -9.47 -23.54 -18.09
N ASP A 200 -8.49 -23.56 -17.18
CA ASP A 200 -7.56 -24.68 -16.97
C ASP A 200 -7.32 -24.97 -15.49
N GLU A 201 -8.41 -25.19 -14.75
CA GLU A 201 -8.35 -25.47 -13.32
C GLU A 201 -7.54 -26.73 -12.99
N THR A 202 -7.44 -27.68 -13.93
CA THR A 202 -6.67 -28.93 -13.75
C THR A 202 -5.20 -28.65 -13.45
N HIS A 203 -4.62 -27.65 -14.10
CA HIS A 203 -3.20 -27.32 -13.94
C HIS A 203 -2.97 -26.08 -13.08
N LEU A 204 -3.92 -25.13 -13.08
CA LEU A 204 -3.70 -23.79 -12.56
C LEU A 204 -4.45 -23.47 -11.27
N ALA A 205 -5.29 -24.37 -10.73
CA ALA A 205 -6.08 -24.08 -9.53
C ALA A 205 -5.23 -23.58 -8.34
N MET A 206 -4.00 -24.07 -8.19
CA MET A 206 -3.09 -23.65 -7.12
C MET A 206 -2.58 -22.21 -7.26
N MET A 207 -2.61 -21.63 -8.46
CA MET A 207 -2.19 -20.25 -8.75
C MET A 207 -3.30 -19.23 -8.47
N ARG A 208 -4.56 -19.67 -8.33
CA ARG A 208 -5.73 -18.76 -8.19
C ARG A 208 -5.53 -17.74 -7.05
N GLY A 209 -5.02 -18.18 -5.90
CA GLY A 209 -4.77 -17.30 -4.76
C GLY A 209 -3.76 -16.19 -5.07
N ASP A 210 -2.66 -16.53 -5.73
CA ASP A 210 -1.63 -15.56 -6.13
C ASP A 210 -2.13 -14.63 -7.24
N ALA A 211 -2.91 -15.14 -8.20
CA ALA A 211 -3.52 -14.32 -9.24
C ALA A 211 -4.55 -13.32 -8.67
N GLU A 212 -5.40 -13.74 -7.72
CA GLU A 212 -6.35 -12.84 -7.06
C GLU A 212 -5.65 -11.77 -6.20
N MET A 213 -4.48 -12.10 -5.65
CA MET A 213 -3.74 -11.21 -4.75
C MET A 213 -2.78 -10.28 -5.49
N TRP A 214 -2.16 -10.75 -6.57
CA TRP A 214 -1.04 -10.05 -7.20
C TRP A 214 -1.24 -9.78 -8.69
N GLY A 215 -2.17 -10.46 -9.37
CA GLY A 215 -2.36 -10.33 -10.81
C GLY A 215 -2.86 -8.95 -11.25
N GLY A 216 -3.75 -8.36 -10.46
CA GLY A 216 -4.29 -7.01 -10.70
C GLY A 216 -4.09 -6.09 -9.49
N PRO A 217 -4.41 -4.79 -9.65
CA PRO A 217 -4.37 -3.84 -8.55
C PRO A 217 -5.41 -4.18 -7.48
N GLN A 218 -5.03 -4.06 -6.21
CA GLN A 218 -5.94 -4.32 -5.10
C GLN A 218 -6.97 -3.19 -4.93
N ASP A 219 -8.23 -3.53 -4.66
CA ASP A 219 -9.32 -2.55 -4.51
C ASP A 219 -8.99 -1.43 -3.51
N LEU A 220 -8.38 -1.77 -2.37
CA LEU A 220 -8.01 -0.78 -1.34
C LEU A 220 -6.96 0.20 -1.85
N TYR A 221 -6.02 -0.32 -2.62
CA TYR A 221 -4.95 0.47 -3.22
C TYR A 221 -5.52 1.44 -4.26
N LEU A 222 -6.41 0.97 -5.14
CA LEU A 222 -7.09 1.82 -6.12
C LEU A 222 -7.92 2.92 -5.47
N VAL A 223 -8.68 2.60 -4.41
CA VAL A 223 -9.45 3.60 -3.67
C VAL A 223 -8.57 4.71 -3.12
N ASN A 224 -7.43 4.37 -2.52
CA ASN A 224 -6.50 5.36 -1.99
C ASN A 224 -5.87 6.22 -3.10
N LEU A 225 -5.50 5.63 -4.24
CA LEU A 225 -4.98 6.39 -5.38
C LEU A 225 -6.02 7.31 -6.01
N TYR A 226 -7.21 6.78 -6.31
CA TYR A 226 -8.28 7.55 -6.94
C TYR A 226 -8.73 8.72 -6.06
N MET A 227 -8.85 8.51 -4.76
CA MET A 227 -9.10 9.62 -3.83
C MET A 227 -7.99 10.67 -3.84
N SER A 228 -6.72 10.24 -3.88
CA SER A 228 -5.59 11.16 -3.94
C SER A 228 -5.62 12.00 -5.22
N VAL A 229 -5.91 11.37 -6.37
CA VAL A 229 -6.06 12.04 -7.66
C VAL A 229 -7.25 13.02 -7.63
N LEU A 230 -8.41 12.57 -7.14
CA LEU A 230 -9.62 13.41 -6.98
C LEU A 230 -9.36 14.65 -6.15
N ARG A 231 -8.62 14.49 -5.04
CA ARG A 231 -8.28 15.59 -4.15
C ARG A 231 -7.28 16.56 -4.78
N GLU A 232 -6.20 16.05 -5.35
CA GLU A 232 -5.07 16.88 -5.78
C GLU A 232 -5.31 17.56 -7.12
N ARG A 233 -5.99 16.88 -8.04
CA ARG A 233 -6.20 17.38 -9.40
C ARG A 233 -7.53 18.11 -9.56
N PHE A 234 -8.57 17.62 -8.87
CA PHE A 234 -9.94 18.14 -9.02
C PHE A 234 -10.45 18.86 -7.75
N GLY A 235 -9.67 18.91 -6.67
CA GLY A 235 -10.06 19.59 -5.44
C GLY A 235 -11.20 18.91 -4.67
N ILE A 236 -11.52 17.65 -4.98
CA ILE A 236 -12.64 16.92 -4.39
C ILE A 236 -12.20 16.26 -3.09
N THR A 237 -12.84 16.63 -1.98
CA THR A 237 -12.52 16.13 -0.65
C THR A 237 -13.27 14.83 -0.32
N PRO A 238 -12.76 13.99 0.61
CA PRO A 238 -13.50 12.82 1.10
C PRO A 238 -14.89 13.15 1.64
N LYS A 239 -15.08 14.35 2.21
CA LYS A 239 -16.39 14.82 2.69
C LYS A 239 -17.37 15.05 1.53
N GLN A 240 -16.91 15.60 0.41
CA GLN A 240 -17.73 15.75 -0.80
C GLN A 240 -18.07 14.39 -1.39
N LEU A 241 -17.08 13.50 -1.56
CA LEU A 241 -17.31 12.14 -2.05
C LEU A 241 -18.35 11.37 -1.21
N ALA A 242 -18.33 11.55 0.11
CA ALA A 242 -19.33 10.94 1.01
C ALA A 242 -20.71 11.58 0.89
N ALA A 243 -20.79 12.91 0.72
CA ALA A 243 -22.04 13.64 0.54
C ALA A 243 -22.72 13.28 -0.80
N ASP A 244 -21.91 13.13 -1.85
CA ASP A 244 -22.34 12.76 -3.21
C ASP A 244 -22.59 11.26 -3.36
N ARG A 245 -22.42 10.49 -2.27
CA ARG A 245 -22.60 9.03 -2.21
C ARG A 245 -21.69 8.25 -3.17
N ILE A 246 -20.60 8.86 -3.62
CA ILE A 246 -19.54 8.19 -4.40
C ILE A 246 -18.87 7.13 -3.52
N ILE A 247 -18.61 7.48 -2.26
CA ILE A 247 -18.09 6.56 -1.24
C ILE A 247 -19.05 6.45 -0.04
N PRO A 248 -19.18 5.27 0.57
CA PRO A 248 -19.98 5.11 1.79
C PRO A 248 -19.42 5.95 2.94
N GLY A 249 -20.27 6.76 3.58
CA GLY A 249 -19.90 7.55 4.76
C GLY A 249 -19.48 6.71 5.99
N THR A 250 -19.62 5.39 5.93
CA THR A 250 -19.13 4.45 6.95
C THR A 250 -17.66 4.08 6.78
N LEU A 251 -17.03 4.40 5.65
CA LEU A 251 -15.60 4.20 5.48
C LEU A 251 -14.86 5.20 6.35
N GLN A 252 -13.94 4.68 7.18
CA GLN A 252 -13.14 5.52 8.07
C GLN A 252 -11.85 5.89 7.36
N TRP A 253 -11.68 7.19 7.11
CA TRP A 253 -10.46 7.77 6.57
C TRP A 253 -9.54 8.22 7.69
N LYS A 254 -8.24 8.18 7.40
CA LYS A 254 -7.20 8.83 8.19
C LYS A 254 -6.28 9.58 7.25
N THR A 255 -5.86 10.75 7.69
CA THR A 255 -4.73 11.42 7.04
C THR A 255 -3.44 10.71 7.46
N ARG A 256 -2.59 10.43 6.49
CA ARG A 256 -1.28 9.81 6.65
C ARG A 256 -0.22 10.68 5.99
N GLU A 257 0.99 10.54 6.48
CA GLU A 257 2.18 11.22 5.98
C GLU A 257 3.06 10.26 5.18
N LEU A 258 3.48 10.69 3.99
CA LEU A 258 4.65 10.15 3.30
C LEU A 258 5.83 10.92 3.84
N VAL A 259 6.81 10.22 4.40
CA VAL A 259 7.96 10.82 5.06
C VAL A 259 9.25 10.62 4.27
N SER A 260 10.25 11.43 4.55
CA SER A 260 11.61 11.28 4.03
C SER A 260 12.16 9.90 4.34
N PHE A 261 12.98 9.38 3.42
CA PHE A 261 13.48 8.00 3.51
C PHE A 261 14.34 7.74 4.76
N ASP A 262 14.95 8.79 5.30
CA ASP A 262 15.82 8.81 6.48
C ASP A 262 15.11 9.27 7.77
N SER A 263 13.82 9.61 7.69
CA SER A 263 13.02 10.01 8.85
C SER A 263 13.09 8.97 9.97
N ALA A 264 13.14 9.44 11.21
CA ALA A 264 13.23 8.62 12.42
C ALA A 264 11.89 7.93 12.78
N VAL A 265 11.41 7.08 11.89
CA VAL A 265 10.23 6.24 12.12
C VAL A 265 10.54 5.11 13.13
N GLY A 266 9.53 4.56 13.79
CA GLY A 266 9.72 3.55 14.85
C GLY A 266 10.45 2.31 14.33
N PRO A 267 11.18 1.56 15.19
CA PRO A 267 11.82 0.30 14.80
C PRO A 267 10.82 -0.82 14.41
N TYR A 268 9.52 -0.57 14.58
CA TYR A 268 8.41 -1.50 14.32
C TYR A 268 7.38 -0.94 13.31
N ASP A 269 7.80 -0.07 12.38
CA ASP A 269 6.96 0.59 11.36
C ASP A 269 6.44 -0.38 10.27
N PHE A 270 5.85 -1.47 10.72
CA PHE A 270 5.39 -2.61 9.94
C PHE A 270 4.06 -2.38 9.21
N PRO A 271 3.43 -1.21 9.34
CA PRO A 271 2.70 -0.65 8.21
C PRO A 271 2.61 0.88 8.28
N HIS A 272 3.68 1.68 8.17
CA HIS A 272 3.61 3.17 8.22
C HIS A 272 2.60 3.74 9.26
N GLN A 273 2.52 3.07 10.40
CA GLN A 273 1.96 3.64 11.60
C GLN A 273 3.20 3.93 12.39
N SER A 274 3.48 5.21 12.61
CA SER A 274 4.67 5.75 13.30
C SER A 274 4.94 5.16 14.69
N GLY A 275 4.26 4.09 15.11
CA GLY A 275 4.28 3.55 16.47
C GLY A 275 3.85 4.60 17.49
N GLY A 276 3.11 5.64 17.06
CA GLY A 276 2.80 6.80 17.89
C GLY A 276 3.95 7.78 18.09
N ARG A 277 5.05 7.68 17.33
CA ARG A 277 6.13 8.67 17.32
C ARG A 277 5.72 9.89 16.51
N THR A 278 6.04 11.07 17.04
CA THR A 278 5.89 12.34 16.33
C THR A 278 6.91 12.40 15.20
N ILE A 279 6.41 12.51 13.97
CA ILE A 279 7.22 12.79 12.78
C ILE A 279 7.52 14.29 12.78
N ALA A 280 8.76 14.67 12.48
CA ALA A 280 9.12 16.07 12.35
C ALA A 280 8.47 16.64 11.07
N THR A 281 7.90 17.85 11.13
CA THR A 281 7.15 18.42 10.00
C THR A 281 8.01 18.54 8.75
N GLU A 282 9.30 18.82 8.92
CA GLU A 282 10.31 18.90 7.85
C GLU A 282 10.56 17.57 7.13
N ASP A 283 10.27 16.44 7.78
CA ASP A 283 10.42 15.12 7.20
C ASP A 283 9.18 14.71 6.39
N VAL A 284 8.09 15.48 6.41
CA VAL A 284 6.87 15.11 5.69
C VAL A 284 6.95 15.58 4.24
N LEU A 285 7.05 14.61 3.33
CA LEU A 285 7.04 14.83 1.88
C LEU A 285 5.63 15.15 1.37
N MET A 286 4.61 14.51 1.95
CA MET A 286 3.23 14.63 1.48
C MET A 286 2.22 14.15 2.52
N HIS A 287 1.01 14.72 2.51
CA HIS A 287 -0.13 14.19 3.24
C HIS A 287 -1.13 13.60 2.26
N PHE A 288 -1.71 12.46 2.60
CA PHE A 288 -2.75 11.81 1.81
C PHE A 288 -3.81 11.19 2.72
N ASP A 289 -5.07 11.25 2.30
CA ASP A 289 -6.16 10.59 3.03
C ASP A 289 -6.28 9.15 2.56
N VAL A 290 -6.30 8.21 3.49
CA VAL A 290 -6.43 6.78 3.18
C VAL A 290 -7.56 6.12 3.93
N VAL A 291 -8.08 5.07 3.32
CA VAL A 291 -8.78 3.99 4.01
C VAL A 291 -7.74 2.92 4.35
N ASP A 292 -7.52 2.65 5.64
CA ASP A 292 -6.56 1.63 6.10
C ASP A 292 -7.12 0.20 5.93
N PHE A 293 -8.44 0.04 6.00
CA PHE A 293 -9.08 -1.27 6.08
C PHE A 293 -10.55 -1.25 5.67
N TRP A 294 -10.98 -2.29 4.94
CA TRP A 294 -12.36 -2.46 4.49
C TRP A 294 -13.32 -2.98 5.56
N GLY A 295 -12.85 -3.67 6.61
CA GLY A 295 -13.73 -4.53 7.40
C GLY A 295 -14.05 -5.85 6.71
N PHE A 296 -14.99 -6.62 7.29
CA PHE A 296 -15.61 -7.77 6.64
C PHE A 296 -16.66 -7.33 5.61
N ARG A 297 -16.20 -6.65 4.55
CA ARG A 297 -17.07 -6.22 3.43
C ARG A 297 -16.98 -7.21 2.26
N PRO A 298 -18.11 -7.50 1.59
CA PRO A 298 -18.13 -8.36 0.40
C PRO A 298 -17.25 -7.81 -0.74
N LYS A 299 -16.84 -8.67 -1.68
CA LYS A 299 -16.02 -8.27 -2.84
C LYS A 299 -16.78 -7.26 -3.72
N GLU A 300 -18.08 -7.43 -3.87
CA GLU A 300 -18.98 -6.57 -4.66
C GLU A 300 -18.97 -5.14 -4.12
N PHE A 301 -19.08 -4.98 -2.80
CA PHE A 301 -19.01 -3.68 -2.16
C PHE A 301 -17.71 -2.94 -2.48
N LYS A 302 -16.57 -3.65 -2.47
CA LYS A 302 -15.26 -3.05 -2.75
C LYS A 302 -15.17 -2.59 -4.20
N ARG A 303 -15.62 -3.45 -5.13
CA ARG A 303 -15.69 -3.14 -6.57
C ARG A 303 -16.60 -1.95 -6.86
N ASP A 304 -17.76 -1.87 -6.22
CA ASP A 304 -18.69 -0.74 -6.37
C ASP A 304 -18.03 0.59 -5.96
N VAL A 305 -17.30 0.60 -4.84
CA VAL A 305 -16.59 1.81 -4.39
C VAL A 305 -15.50 2.21 -5.37
N VAL A 306 -14.69 1.25 -5.85
CA VAL A 306 -13.65 1.50 -6.87
C VAL A 306 -14.28 2.06 -8.15
N SER A 307 -15.37 1.46 -8.63
CA SER A 307 -16.10 1.87 -9.83
C SER A 307 -16.67 3.28 -9.70
N ASN A 308 -17.31 3.60 -8.57
CA ASN A 308 -17.85 4.94 -8.32
C ASN A 308 -16.74 6.01 -8.31
N LEU A 309 -15.60 5.72 -7.68
CA LEU A 309 -14.45 6.62 -7.66
C LEU A 309 -13.86 6.82 -9.06
N ARG A 310 -13.76 5.75 -9.86
CA ARG A 310 -13.34 5.86 -11.25
C ARG A 310 -14.30 6.73 -12.05
N GLY A 311 -15.60 6.48 -11.96
CA GLY A 311 -16.62 7.28 -12.64
C GLY A 311 -16.61 8.75 -12.23
N ALA A 312 -16.25 9.07 -10.97
CA ALA A 312 -16.06 10.45 -10.53
C ALA A 312 -14.86 11.12 -11.23
N ILE A 313 -13.74 10.40 -11.39
CA ILE A 313 -12.58 10.91 -12.13
C ILE A 313 -12.94 11.15 -13.60
N ASP A 314 -13.58 10.17 -14.25
CA ASP A 314 -13.99 10.27 -15.65
C ASP A 314 -14.95 11.47 -15.86
N GLY A 315 -15.87 11.69 -14.91
CA GLY A 315 -16.76 12.85 -14.90
C GLY A 315 -16.00 14.19 -14.87
N CYS A 316 -14.96 14.30 -14.03
CA CYS A 316 -14.13 15.50 -13.97
C CYS A 316 -13.35 15.75 -15.27
N LEU A 317 -12.78 14.71 -15.89
CA LEU A 317 -12.05 14.83 -17.16
C LEU A 317 -12.95 15.30 -18.31
N HIS A 318 -14.19 14.83 -18.35
CA HIS A 318 -15.17 15.28 -19.34
C HIS A 318 -15.60 16.74 -19.13
N GLU A 319 -15.73 17.22 -17.89
CA GLU A 319 -16.05 18.61 -17.59
C GLU A 319 -14.91 19.58 -17.92
N GLU A 320 -13.64 19.16 -17.77
CA GLU A 320 -12.48 19.94 -18.18
C GLU A 320 -12.37 20.05 -19.70
N SER A 321 -12.66 18.97 -20.43
CA SER A 321 -12.62 18.94 -21.90
C SER A 321 -13.72 19.80 -22.56
N ALA A 322 -14.76 20.16 -21.81
CA ALA A 322 -15.89 20.96 -22.29
C ALA A 322 -15.73 22.47 -22.05
N LYS A 323 -14.67 22.90 -21.35
CA LYS A 323 -14.35 24.31 -21.05
C LYS A 323 -13.27 24.85 -21.98
#